data_AF-A0A2G5XC31-F1
#
_entry.id   AF-A0A2G5XC31-F1
#
_cell.length_a   1.000
_cell.length_b   1.000
_cell.length_c   1.000
_cell.angle_alpha   90.00
_cell.angle_beta   90.00
_cell.angle_gamma   90.00
#
_symmetry.space_group_name_H-M   'P 1'
#
loop_
_entity.id
_entity.type
_entity.pdbx_description
1 polymer ?
#
loop_
_entity_poly.entity_id
_entity_poly.type
_entity_poly.pdbx_seq_one_letter_code
_entity_poly.pdbx_strand_id
1 'polypeptide(L)'
;MQINHESFLQFHPQTAEKIGLNESMFLQQIHELSFGPYDTEEGTQWVRRSYKEWHAVMSFWSMATIIRAIRKLEKSGCIYSKRQNFGEKMYLVDYEVCKSNAIHLLQPASEEVVNIN
;
A
#
# COMPACT_ATOMS: atom_id res chain seq x y z
N MET A 1 -10.02 -23.96 17.17
CA MET A 1 -9.91 -22.90 16.14
C MET A 1 -9.89 -21.57 16.86
N GLN A 2 -8.79 -20.82 16.76
CA GLN A 2 -8.77 -19.43 17.25
C GLN A 2 -9.23 -18.51 16.12
N ILE A 3 -10.05 -17.53 16.45
CA ILE A 3 -10.48 -16.46 15.54
C ILE A 3 -9.74 -15.20 15.99
N ASN A 4 -8.82 -14.72 15.16
CA ASN A 4 -8.08 -13.49 15.42
C ASN A 4 -8.77 -12.33 14.69
N HIS A 5 -8.91 -11.18 15.36
CA HIS A 5 -9.46 -9.95 14.78
C HIS A 5 -8.34 -9.07 14.19
N GLU A 6 -7.52 -9.64 13.32
CA GLU A 6 -6.46 -8.92 12.60
C GLU A 6 -6.94 -8.53 11.21
N SER A 7 -6.50 -7.37 10.72
CA SER A 7 -6.83 -6.93 9.36
C SER A 7 -6.19 -7.86 8.33
N PHE A 8 -6.99 -8.40 7.42
CA PHE A 8 -6.51 -9.22 6.32
C PHE A 8 -5.74 -8.37 5.31
N LEU A 9 -4.70 -8.94 4.71
CA LEU A 9 -4.09 -8.36 3.52
C LEU A 9 -5.05 -8.54 2.35
N GLN A 10 -5.49 -7.41 1.81
CA GLN A 10 -6.41 -7.39 0.68
C GLN A 10 -5.66 -7.03 -0.61
N PHE A 11 -6.20 -7.46 -1.75
CA PHE A 11 -5.75 -7.06 -3.08
C PHE A 11 -6.85 -7.36 -4.10
N HIS A 12 -6.79 -6.70 -5.25
CA HIS A 12 -7.71 -6.97 -6.34
C HIS A 12 -7.12 -8.03 -7.31
N PRO A 13 -7.80 -9.17 -7.57
CA PRO A 13 -7.23 -10.26 -8.37
C PRO A 13 -6.79 -9.85 -9.78
N GLN A 14 -7.58 -9.04 -10.49
CA GLN A 14 -7.22 -8.58 -11.84
C GLN A 14 -6.02 -7.62 -11.82
N THR A 15 -5.81 -6.90 -10.71
CA THR A 15 -4.62 -6.07 -10.54
C THR A 15 -3.40 -6.96 -10.34
N ALA A 16 -3.50 -7.99 -9.49
CA ALA A 16 -2.44 -8.97 -9.27
C ALA A 16 -2.04 -9.72 -10.56
N GLU A 17 -2.99 -10.03 -11.44
CA GLU A 17 -2.69 -10.60 -12.77
C GLU A 17 -1.85 -9.64 -13.62
N LYS A 18 -2.14 -8.33 -13.57
CA LYS A 18 -1.46 -7.32 -14.39
C LYS A 18 -0.07 -6.96 -13.89
N ILE A 19 0.09 -6.70 -12.60
CA ILE A 19 1.35 -6.15 -12.03
C ILE A 19 2.13 -7.13 -11.18
N GLY A 20 1.55 -8.30 -10.87
CA GLY A 20 2.08 -9.29 -9.95
C GLY A 20 1.40 -9.25 -8.58
N LEU A 21 1.31 -10.42 -7.93
CA LEU A 21 0.66 -10.58 -6.64
C LEU A 21 1.28 -9.70 -5.55
N ASN A 22 2.62 -9.74 -5.43
CA ASN A 22 3.33 -9.00 -4.39
C ASN A 22 3.17 -7.49 -4.60
N GLU A 23 3.29 -7.03 -5.85
CA GLU A 23 3.13 -5.64 -6.23
C GLU A 23 1.70 -5.15 -5.96
N SER A 24 0.69 -5.95 -6.30
CA SER A 24 -0.71 -5.60 -6.03
C SER A 24 -1.02 -5.50 -4.53
N MET A 25 -0.52 -6.45 -3.73
CA MET A 25 -0.69 -6.40 -2.28
C MET A 25 0.06 -5.22 -1.65
N PHE A 26 1.28 -4.93 -2.09
CA PHE A 26 2.04 -3.77 -1.61
C PHE A 26 1.36 -2.44 -1.96
N LEU A 27 0.90 -2.31 -3.20
CA LEU A 27 0.19 -1.12 -3.65
C LEU A 27 -1.09 -0.90 -2.84
N GLN A 28 -1.88 -1.96 -2.62
CA GLN A 28 -3.08 -1.89 -1.78
C GLN A 28 -2.73 -1.48 -0.34
N GLN A 29 -1.65 -2.00 0.24
CA GLN A 29 -1.29 -1.64 1.61
C GLN A 29 -0.77 -0.20 1.74
N ILE A 30 -0.07 0.31 0.72
CA ILE A 30 0.29 1.73 0.68
C ILE A 30 -0.99 2.57 0.56
N HIS A 31 -1.91 2.19 -0.34
CA HIS A 31 -3.19 2.85 -0.50
C HIS A 31 -3.95 2.92 0.81
N GLU A 32 -4.14 1.80 1.53
CA GLU A 32 -4.80 1.78 2.84
C GLU A 32 -4.18 2.79 3.84
N LEU A 33 -2.85 2.82 3.91
CA LEU A 33 -2.13 3.70 4.83
C LEU A 33 -2.13 5.17 4.39
N SER A 34 -2.57 5.47 3.17
CA SER A 34 -2.74 6.84 2.68
C SER A 34 -4.02 7.51 3.20
N PHE A 35 -4.91 6.79 3.90
CA PHE A 35 -6.13 7.32 4.50
C PHE A 35 -5.96 7.39 6.01
N GLY A 36 -5.69 8.58 6.52
CA GLY A 36 -5.43 8.85 7.93
C GLY A 36 -6.67 9.30 8.70
N PRO A 37 -6.64 9.29 10.05
CA PRO A 37 -7.78 9.67 10.90
C PRO A 37 -8.17 11.16 10.83
N TYR A 38 -7.44 11.99 10.09
CA TYR A 38 -7.67 13.43 9.97
C TYR A 38 -8.00 13.87 8.53
N ASP A 39 -8.35 12.92 7.65
CA ASP A 39 -8.52 13.23 6.23
C ASP A 39 -9.81 13.98 5.91
N THR A 40 -9.65 15.06 5.13
CA THR A 40 -10.72 15.78 4.43
C THR A 40 -10.64 15.59 2.91
N GLU A 41 -9.53 15.03 2.38
CA GLU A 41 -9.32 14.73 0.95
C GLU A 41 -8.67 13.35 0.78
N GLU A 42 -9.44 12.40 0.24
CA GLU A 42 -9.07 11.00 0.10
C GLU A 42 -7.78 10.75 -0.71
N GLY A 43 -6.89 9.92 -0.16
CA GLY A 43 -5.91 9.14 -0.92
C GLY A 43 -4.57 9.81 -1.24
N THR A 44 -4.36 11.10 -1.00
CA THR A 44 -3.16 11.82 -1.49
C THR A 44 -1.99 11.91 -0.51
N GLN A 45 -2.03 11.18 0.61
CA GLN A 45 -0.98 11.29 1.64
C GLN A 45 0.26 10.44 1.37
N TRP A 46 1.41 10.96 1.82
CA TRP A 46 2.67 10.22 1.81
C TRP A 46 2.73 9.20 2.95
N VAL A 47 2.85 7.92 2.62
CA VAL A 47 3.06 6.84 3.58
C VAL A 47 4.54 6.77 3.94
N ARG A 48 4.87 7.00 5.21
CA ARG A 48 6.24 6.87 5.73
C ARG A 48 6.46 5.47 6.30
N ARG A 49 7.31 4.67 5.65
CA ARG A 49 7.68 3.33 6.11
C ARG A 49 8.99 2.82 5.48
N SER A 50 9.97 2.50 6.31
CA SER A 50 11.22 1.87 5.89
C SER A 50 11.00 0.42 5.44
N TYR A 51 11.98 -0.15 4.73
CA TYR A 51 11.93 -1.58 4.36
C TYR A 51 11.91 -2.51 5.58
N LYS A 52 12.56 -2.13 6.68
CA LYS A 52 12.56 -2.90 7.93
C LYS A 52 11.18 -2.91 8.57
N GLU A 53 10.50 -1.76 8.60
CA GLU A 53 9.13 -1.66 9.13
C GLU A 53 8.13 -2.42 8.26
N TRP A 54 8.26 -2.34 6.92
CA TRP A 54 7.48 -3.19 6.01
C TRP A 54 7.68 -4.68 6.31
N HIS A 55 8.93 -5.11 6.48
CA HIS A 55 9.24 -6.51 6.79
C HIS A 55 8.74 -6.95 8.17
N ALA A 56 8.66 -6.05 9.15
CA ALA A 56 8.15 -6.38 10.47
C ALA A 56 6.67 -6.78 10.42
N VAL A 57 5.86 -6.13 9.58
CA VAL A 57 4.43 -6.44 9.40
C VAL A 57 4.16 -7.47 8.30
N MET A 58 5.05 -7.58 7.32
CA MET A 58 4.97 -8.53 6.20
C MET A 58 6.10 -9.56 6.27
N SER A 59 6.29 -10.15 7.45
CA SER A 59 7.40 -11.07 7.74
C SER A 59 7.33 -12.40 6.98
N PHE A 60 6.19 -12.68 6.34
CA PHE A 60 6.01 -13.81 5.41
C PHE A 60 6.77 -13.63 4.08
N TRP A 61 7.20 -12.41 3.74
CA TRP A 61 8.09 -12.15 2.62
C TRP A 61 9.50 -11.83 3.07
N SER A 62 10.50 -12.34 2.34
CA SER A 62 11.89 -11.91 2.54
C SER A 62 12.05 -10.41 2.25
N MET A 63 13.03 -9.78 2.92
CA MET A 63 13.44 -8.40 2.64
C MET A 63 13.70 -8.14 1.14
N ALA A 64 14.27 -9.12 0.43
CA ALA A 64 14.54 -9.01 -0.99
C ALA A 64 13.25 -8.97 -1.82
N THR A 65 12.20 -9.71 -1.44
CA THR A 65 10.89 -9.68 -2.10
C THR A 65 10.22 -8.33 -1.91
N ILE A 66 10.24 -7.78 -0.69
CA ILE A 66 9.71 -6.44 -0.38
C ILE A 66 10.38 -5.37 -1.24
N ILE A 67 11.71 -5.35 -1.26
CA ILE A 67 12.47 -4.36 -2.04
C ILE A 67 12.18 -4.51 -3.54
N ARG A 68 12.07 -5.74 -4.06
CA ARG A 68 11.73 -5.98 -5.47
C ARG A 68 10.34 -5.47 -5.83
N ALA A 69 9.32 -5.77 -5.01
CA ALA A 69 7.95 -5.33 -5.26
C ALA A 69 7.86 -3.79 -5.29
N ILE A 70 8.44 -3.12 -4.29
CA ILE A 70 8.50 -1.65 -4.24
C ILE A 70 9.19 -1.07 -5.48
N ARG A 71 10.35 -1.62 -5.87
CA ARG A 71 11.08 -1.14 -7.06
C ARG A 71 10.30 -1.31 -8.35
N LYS A 72 9.48 -2.36 -8.48
CA LYS A 72 8.62 -2.53 -9.66
C LYS A 72 7.50 -1.50 -9.70
N LEU A 73 6.86 -1.22 -8.57
CA LEU A 73 5.83 -0.18 -8.45
C LEU A 73 6.40 1.22 -8.75
N GLU A 74 7.62 1.50 -8.30
CA GLU A 74 8.35 2.73 -8.66
C GLU A 74 8.60 2.81 -10.17
N LYS A 75 9.07 1.70 -10.75
CA LYS A 75 9.37 1.63 -12.19
C LYS A 75 8.13 1.77 -13.07
N SER A 76 6.97 1.26 -12.63
CA SER A 76 5.70 1.40 -13.35
C SER A 76 5.05 2.76 -13.16
N GLY A 77 5.58 3.61 -12.25
CA GLY A 77 4.98 4.89 -11.91
C GLY A 77 3.72 4.78 -11.04
N CYS A 78 3.34 3.58 -10.57
CA CYS A 78 2.19 3.42 -9.69
C CYS A 78 2.41 4.06 -8.32
N ILE A 79 3.67 4.19 -7.90
CA ILE A 79 4.05 4.95 -6.71
C ILE A 79 5.24 5.86 -7.01
N TYR A 80 5.22 7.05 -6.41
CA TYR A 80 6.41 7.86 -6.20
C TYR A 80 7.04 7.48 -4.87
N SER A 81 8.36 7.55 -4.80
CA SER A 81 9.07 7.42 -3.53
C SER A 81 10.15 8.48 -3.36
N LYS A 82 10.38 8.85 -2.10
CA LYS A 82 11.50 9.72 -1.72
C LYS A 82 12.12 9.21 -0.42
N ARG A 83 13.40 9.50 -0.25
CA ARG A 83 14.09 9.29 1.02
C ARG A 83 14.13 10.61 1.79
N GLN A 84 13.74 10.57 3.05
CA GLN A 84 14.02 11.65 4.01
C GLN A 84 15.32 11.33 4.78
N ASN A 85 15.81 12.32 5.52
CA ASN A 85 17.01 12.19 6.36
C ASN A 85 16.92 10.93 7.24
N PHE A 86 18.09 10.34 7.56
CA PHE A 86 18.20 9.13 8.40
C PHE A 86 17.60 7.83 7.84
N GLY A 87 17.32 7.76 6.53
CA GLY A 87 17.02 6.49 5.84
C GLY A 87 15.54 6.13 5.79
N GLU A 88 14.68 7.08 6.16
CA GLU A 88 13.22 6.91 6.11
C GLU A 88 12.73 7.03 4.68
N LYS A 89 11.88 6.08 4.28
CA LYS A 89 11.33 6.04 2.92
C LYS A 89 9.86 6.40 2.97
N MET A 90 9.45 7.29 2.07
CA MET A 90 8.08 7.71 1.91
C MET A 90 7.57 7.30 0.53
N TYR A 91 6.29 6.96 0.44
CA TYR A 91 5.61 6.55 -0.78
C TYR A 91 4.36 7.38 -1.00
N LEU A 92 4.04 7.68 -2.25
CA LEU A 92 2.78 8.32 -2.64
C LEU A 92 2.22 7.53 -3.82
N VAL A 93 0.93 7.17 -3.76
CA VAL A 93 0.27 6.48 -4.87
C VAL A 93 -0.04 7.48 -5.98
N ASP A 94 0.27 7.11 -7.22
CA ASP A 94 -0.18 7.85 -8.42
C ASP A 94 -1.47 7.21 -8.94
N TYR A 95 -2.61 7.76 -8.53
CA TYR A 95 -3.93 7.24 -8.91
C TYR A 95 -4.23 7.43 -10.39
N GLU A 96 -3.70 8.48 -11.03
CA GLU A 96 -3.92 8.72 -12.45
C GLU A 96 -3.18 7.68 -13.30
N VAL A 97 -1.95 7.35 -12.93
CA VAL A 97 -1.22 6.23 -13.54
C VAL A 97 -1.92 4.91 -13.26
N CYS A 98 -2.38 4.65 -12.03
CA CYS A 98 -3.12 3.43 -11.72
C CYS A 98 -4.39 3.31 -12.59
N LYS A 99 -5.20 4.36 -12.65
CA LYS A 99 -6.41 4.42 -13.48
C LYS A 99 -6.10 4.21 -14.97
N SER A 100 -5.08 4.87 -15.49
CA SER A 100 -4.67 4.75 -16.90
C SER A 100 -4.20 3.34 -17.26
N ASN A 101 -3.65 2.59 -16.30
CA ASN A 101 -3.25 1.20 -16.47
C ASN A 101 -4.34 0.19 -16.07
N ALA A 102 -5.57 0.66 -15.81
CA ALA A 102 -6.68 -0.14 -15.31
C ALA A 102 -6.29 -1.01 -14.09
N ILE A 103 -5.54 -0.39 -13.18
CA ILE A 103 -5.23 -0.92 -11.85
C ILE A 103 -6.38 -0.52 -10.93
N HIS A 104 -6.97 -1.51 -10.27
CA HIS A 104 -8.06 -1.32 -9.33
C HIS A 104 -7.55 -1.53 -7.91
N LEU A 105 -7.89 -0.59 -7.02
CA LEU A 105 -7.62 -0.62 -5.59
C LEU A 105 -8.97 -0.74 -4.86
N LEU A 106 -8.97 -1.48 -3.77
CA LEU A 106 -10.14 -1.68 -2.92
C LEU A 106 -10.31 -0.47 -2.00
N GLN A 107 -11.55 -0.16 -1.64
CA GLN A 107 -11.84 0.89 -0.67
C GLN A 107 -11.12 0.60 0.66
N PRO A 108 -10.58 1.63 1.33
CA PRO A 108 -9.94 1.46 2.62
C PRO A 108 -10.89 0.94 3.69
N ALA A 109 -10.39 0.09 4.59
CA ALA A 109 -11.21 -0.49 5.65
C ALA A 109 -11.69 0.54 6.69
N SER A 110 -11.07 1.72 6.76
CA SER A 110 -11.35 2.76 7.75
C SER A 110 -12.65 3.55 7.53
N GLU A 111 -13.36 3.38 6.42
CA GLU A 111 -14.63 4.08 6.16
C GLU A 111 -15.77 3.64 7.11
N GLU A 112 -15.72 2.44 7.71
CA GLU A 112 -16.79 1.95 8.59
C GLU A 112 -16.74 2.51 10.03
N VAL A 113 -15.66 3.20 10.45
CA VAL A 113 -15.51 3.65 11.86
C VAL A 113 -15.86 5.13 12.07
N VAL A 114 -16.04 5.92 11.01
CA VAL A 114 -16.34 7.36 11.13
C VAL A 114 -17.85 7.65 11.31
N ASN A 115 -18.72 6.64 11.18
CA ASN A 115 -20.16 6.76 11.42
C ASN A 115 -20.59 6.26 12.81
N ILE A 116 -19.87 6.65 13.86
CA ILE A 116 -20.38 6.54 15.23
C ILE A 116 -19.99 7.76 16.06
N ASN A 117 -21.04 8.56 16.35
CA ASN A 117 -21.19 9.67 17.30
C ASN A 117 -21.11 11.09 16.72
#